data_AF-A0A7L6AVA0-F1
#
_entry.id   AF-A0A7L6AVA0-F1
#
_cell.length_a   1.000
_cell.length_b   1.000
_cell.length_c   1.000
_cell.angle_alpha   90.00
_cell.angle_beta   90.00
_cell.angle_gamma   90.00
#
_symmetry.space_group_name_H-M   'P 1'
#
loop_
_entity.id
_entity.type
_entity.pdbx_description
1 polymer ?
#
loop_
_entity_poly.entity_id
_entity_poly.type
_entity_poly.pdbx_seq_one_letter_code
_entity_poly.pdbx_strand_id
1 'polypeptide(L)'
;MMGGHAHMALDVGYASDVGGRENQEDNLGFRQYEDGSLLAVLADGMGGHAGGEVASEMAVRLFGEYFPQTLGTIPTRLDETLHYTHRQLCRQVQARPELKSMGATLIAVFIQGSELYWPASAIPCCMSPTRRA
;
A
#
# COMPACT_ATOMS: atom_id res chain seq x y z
N MET A 1 -26.87 27.75 13.49
CA MET A 1 -25.69 27.40 14.31
C MET A 1 -24.78 26.56 13.44
N MET A 2 -23.75 27.17 12.85
CA MET A 2 -22.74 26.46 12.06
C MET A 2 -21.74 25.87 13.06
N GLY A 3 -21.76 24.54 13.22
CA GLY A 3 -20.77 23.83 14.03
C GLY A 3 -19.39 24.04 13.41
N GLY A 4 -18.49 24.68 14.15
CA GLY A 4 -17.10 24.80 13.75
C GLY A 4 -16.46 23.41 13.78
N HIS A 5 -16.31 22.79 12.62
CA HIS A 5 -15.45 21.62 12.48
C HIS A 5 -14.03 22.09 12.77
N ALA A 6 -13.42 21.54 13.81
CA ALA A 6 -12.03 21.82 14.13
C ALA A 6 -11.18 21.47 12.90
N HIS A 7 -10.44 22.46 12.38
CA HIS A 7 -9.46 22.24 11.34
C HIS A 7 -8.34 21.39 11.95
N MET A 8 -8.34 20.09 11.65
CA MET A 8 -7.25 19.22 12.04
C MET A 8 -6.09 19.44 11.07
N ALA A 9 -4.95 19.86 11.59
CA ALA A 9 -3.71 19.94 10.83
C ALA A 9 -2.93 18.63 11.04
N LEU A 10 -2.58 17.96 9.94
CA LEU A 10 -1.76 16.74 9.96
C LEU A 10 -0.37 17.06 9.44
N ASP A 11 0.63 16.89 10.30
CA ASP A 11 2.03 16.83 9.89
C ASP A 11 2.46 15.38 9.67
N VAL A 12 3.23 15.13 8.62
CA VAL A 12 3.71 13.80 8.24
C VAL A 12 5.22 13.79 8.28
N GLY A 13 5.79 12.82 8.99
CA GLY A 13 7.22 12.51 9.00
C GLY A 13 7.44 11.04 8.67
N TYR A 14 8.55 10.74 8.01
CA TYR A 14 8.96 9.37 7.74
C TYR A 14 10.48 9.23 7.85
N ALA A 15 10.92 7.99 8.10
CA ALA A 15 12.31 7.59 8.04
C ALA A 15 12.36 6.21 7.39
N SER A 16 13.41 5.95 6.63
CA SER A 16 13.70 4.65 6.04
C SER A 16 15.20 4.42 6.15
N ASP A 17 15.59 3.21 6.53
CA ASP A 17 16.98 2.78 6.66
C ASP A 17 17.11 1.39 6.05
N VAL A 18 18.10 1.22 5.17
CA VAL A 18 18.41 -0.08 4.55
C VAL A 18 19.06 -1.04 5.55
N GLY A 19 19.65 -0.49 6.62
CA GLY A 19 20.41 -1.25 7.61
C GLY A 19 21.62 -1.93 6.98
N GLY A 20 21.83 -3.21 7.32
CA GLY A 20 22.95 -4.00 6.82
C GLY A 20 22.72 -4.69 5.47
N ARG A 21 21.67 -4.34 4.73
CA ARG A 21 21.31 -4.96 3.44
C ARG A 21 21.90 -4.17 2.27
N GLU A 22 21.97 -4.80 1.10
CA GLU A 22 22.42 -4.14 -0.14
C GLU A 22 21.31 -3.28 -0.76
N ASN A 23 20.06 -3.72 -0.68
CA ASN A 23 18.90 -3.05 -1.28
C ASN A 23 17.82 -2.79 -0.22
N GLN A 24 17.08 -1.68 -0.40
CA GLN A 24 15.91 -1.35 0.40
C GLN A 24 14.67 -1.99 -0.23
N GLU A 25 14.03 -2.91 0.49
CA GLU A 25 12.78 -3.56 0.05
C GLU A 25 11.55 -2.93 0.72
N ASP A 26 11.72 -1.99 1.65
CA ASP A 26 10.63 -1.18 2.21
C ASP A 26 10.30 0.01 1.32
N ASN A 27 9.00 0.33 1.18
CA ASN A 27 8.55 1.52 0.47
C ASN A 27 7.36 2.16 1.19
N LEU A 28 7.27 3.48 1.11
CA LEU A 28 6.21 4.26 1.75
C LEU A 28 5.73 5.38 0.83
N GLY A 29 4.45 5.74 0.97
CA GLY A 29 3.86 6.84 0.24
C GLY A 29 2.74 7.48 1.04
N PHE A 30 2.57 8.78 0.86
CA PHE A 30 1.48 9.51 1.48
C PHE A 30 0.89 10.55 0.53
N ARG A 31 -0.38 10.88 0.73
CA ARG A 31 -1.10 11.91 -0.01
C ARG A 31 -2.02 12.65 0.95
N GLN A 32 -1.77 13.94 1.10
CA GLN A 32 -2.69 14.87 1.74
C GLN A 32 -3.71 15.38 0.70
N TYR A 33 -4.95 15.53 1.12
CA TYR A 33 -6.05 16.03 0.30
C TYR A 33 -6.46 17.44 0.77
N GLU A 34 -7.16 18.17 -0.10
CA GLU A 34 -7.60 19.55 0.17
C GLU A 34 -8.57 19.66 1.35
N ASP A 35 -9.30 18.58 1.66
CA ASP A 35 -10.21 18.50 2.82
C ASP A 35 -9.47 18.22 4.14
N GLY A 36 -8.14 18.18 4.12
CA GLY A 36 -7.29 17.88 5.28
C GLY A 36 -7.17 16.39 5.60
N SER A 37 -7.75 15.50 4.79
CA SER A 37 -7.55 14.06 4.94
C SER A 37 -6.17 13.61 4.47
N LEU A 38 -5.71 12.47 4.97
CA LEU A 38 -4.41 11.89 4.66
C LEU A 38 -4.56 10.41 4.33
N LEU A 39 -4.05 9.99 3.17
CA LEU A 39 -3.71 8.60 2.90
C LEU A 39 -2.23 8.38 3.19
N ALA A 40 -1.88 7.35 3.95
CA ALA A 40 -0.51 6.86 4.07
C ALA A 40 -0.48 5.35 3.82
N VAL A 41 0.56 4.89 3.12
CA VAL A 41 0.75 3.51 2.68
C VAL A 41 2.19 3.12 2.98
N LEU A 42 2.38 1.93 3.54
CA LEU A 42 3.68 1.34 3.81
C LEU A 42 3.66 -0.10 3.28
N ALA A 43 4.74 -0.51 2.63
CA ALA A 43 4.92 -1.85 2.14
C ALA A 43 6.34 -2.35 2.45
N ASP A 44 6.46 -3.60 2.90
CA ASP A 44 7.72 -4.32 3.04
C ASP A 44 7.73 -5.44 1.99
N GLY A 45 8.67 -5.33 1.05
CA GLY A 45 8.84 -6.21 -0.09
C GLY A 45 9.60 -7.48 0.26
N MET A 46 9.14 -8.60 -0.30
CA MET A 46 9.78 -9.90 -0.20
C MET A 46 9.98 -10.49 -1.60
N GLY A 47 11.08 -11.18 -1.85
CA GLY A 47 11.29 -11.86 -3.14
C GLY A 47 12.72 -12.08 -3.59
N GLY A 48 13.70 -11.70 -2.77
CA GLY A 48 15.12 -11.70 -3.13
C GLY A 48 15.53 -10.37 -3.77
N HIS A 49 16.83 -10.06 -3.76
CA HIS A 49 17.42 -8.72 -3.97
C HIS A 49 16.65 -7.71 -4.84
N ALA A 50 16.24 -8.05 -6.06
CA ALA A 50 15.53 -7.13 -6.96
C ALA A 50 14.01 -7.30 -6.96
N GLY A 51 13.50 -8.42 -6.46
CA GLY A 51 12.09 -8.73 -6.42
C GLY A 51 11.36 -7.91 -5.35
N GLY A 52 11.90 -7.86 -4.12
CA GLY A 52 11.22 -7.17 -3.01
C GLY A 52 11.08 -5.67 -3.24
N GLU A 53 12.15 -5.00 -3.67
CA GLU A 53 12.15 -3.56 -4.01
C GLU A 53 11.05 -3.22 -5.04
N VAL A 54 10.98 -3.99 -6.13
CA VAL A 54 9.96 -3.79 -7.17
C VAL A 54 8.55 -4.07 -6.63
N ALA A 55 8.41 -5.04 -5.71
CA ALA A 55 7.14 -5.40 -5.11
C ALA A 55 6.56 -4.25 -4.28
N SER A 56 7.36 -3.72 -3.35
CA SER A 56 6.92 -2.70 -2.40
C SER A 56 6.68 -1.36 -3.10
N GLU A 57 7.53 -0.97 -4.05
CA GLU A 57 7.32 0.21 -4.90
C GLU A 57 5.99 0.12 -5.64
N MET A 58 5.75 -1.02 -6.29
CA MET A 58 4.52 -1.24 -7.04
C MET A 58 3.29 -1.25 -6.14
N ALA A 59 3.39 -1.85 -4.96
CA ALA A 59 2.30 -1.92 -4.00
C ALA A 59 1.87 -0.52 -3.55
N VAL A 60 2.82 0.32 -3.10
CA VAL A 60 2.57 1.70 -2.67
C VAL A 60 1.99 2.54 -3.82
N ARG A 61 2.62 2.46 -5.01
CA ARG A 61 2.23 3.25 -6.17
C ARG A 61 0.80 2.92 -6.62
N LEU A 62 0.49 1.64 -6.84
CA LEU A 62 -0.83 1.21 -7.29
C LEU A 62 -1.92 1.56 -6.27
N PHE A 63 -1.64 1.38 -4.98
CA PHE A 63 -2.60 1.72 -3.93
C PHE A 63 -2.92 3.21 -3.96
N GLY A 64 -1.89 4.07 -3.98
CA GLY A 64 -2.04 5.52 -4.02
C GLY A 64 -2.69 6.05 -5.31
N GLU A 65 -2.46 5.40 -6.45
CA GLU A 65 -3.08 5.76 -7.73
C GLU A 65 -4.55 5.35 -7.81
N TYR A 66 -4.91 4.19 -7.25
CA TYR A 66 -6.25 3.63 -7.38
C TYR A 66 -7.23 4.09 -6.29
N PHE A 67 -6.76 4.32 -5.05
CA PHE A 67 -7.63 4.77 -3.94
C PHE A 67 -8.51 5.99 -4.26
N PRO A 68 -8.04 7.07 -4.94
CA PRO A 68 -8.90 8.20 -5.29
C PRO A 68 -10.01 7.87 -6.31
N GLN A 69 -9.87 6.76 -7.05
CA GLN A 69 -10.82 6.34 -8.08
C GLN A 69 -11.96 5.48 -7.51
N THR A 70 -11.81 5.01 -6.26
CA THR A 70 -12.83 4.20 -5.57
C THR A 70 -13.97 5.05 -5.03
N LEU A 71 -15.16 4.45 -4.91
CA LEU A 71 -16.38 5.09 -4.43
C LEU A 71 -16.93 4.38 -3.19
N GLY A 72 -17.75 5.08 -2.41
CA GLY A 72 -18.39 4.53 -1.21
C GLY A 72 -17.71 4.94 0.09
N THR A 73 -17.91 4.16 1.15
CA THR A 73 -17.35 4.45 2.48
C THR A 73 -15.84 4.21 2.50
N ILE A 74 -15.11 4.91 3.37
CA ILE A 74 -13.65 4.76 3.48
C ILE A 74 -13.22 3.30 3.70
N PRO A 75 -13.85 2.52 4.60
CA PRO A 75 -13.50 1.09 4.76
C PRO A 75 -13.65 0.29 3.47
N THR A 76 -14.77 0.46 2.75
CA THR A 76 -14.99 -0.23 1.46
C THR A 76 -13.96 0.15 0.42
N ARG A 77 -13.62 1.45 0.34
CA ARG A 77 -12.61 1.97 -0.56
C ARG A 77 -11.22 1.41 -0.27
N LEU A 78 -10.84 1.32 1.00
CA LEU A 78 -9.57 0.73 1.44
C LEU A 78 -9.47 -0.76 1.07
N ASP A 79 -10.52 -1.55 1.38
CA ASP A 79 -10.55 -2.97 1.04
C ASP A 79 -10.57 -3.21 -0.48
N GLU A 80 -11.32 -2.41 -1.24
CA GLU A 80 -11.34 -2.50 -2.70
C GLU A 80 -9.96 -2.20 -3.30
N THR A 81 -9.30 -1.15 -2.80
CA THR A 81 -7.96 -0.76 -3.24
C THR A 81 -6.92 -1.81 -2.90
N LEU A 82 -7.01 -2.42 -1.71
CA LEU A 82 -6.14 -3.51 -1.29
C LEU A 82 -6.25 -4.70 -2.24
N HIS A 83 -7.48 -5.15 -2.54
CA HIS A 83 -7.72 -6.26 -3.46
C HIS A 83 -7.29 -5.93 -4.89
N TYR A 84 -7.51 -4.70 -5.36
CA TYR A 84 -7.02 -4.26 -6.66
C TYR A 84 -5.49 -4.36 -6.72
N THR A 85 -4.80 -3.77 -5.73
CA THR A 85 -3.33 -3.75 -5.64
C THR A 85 -2.76 -5.17 -5.63
N HIS A 86 -3.31 -6.06 -4.81
CA HIS A 86 -2.91 -7.46 -4.76
C HIS A 86 -3.09 -8.17 -6.12
N ARG A 87 -4.23 -7.99 -6.79
CA ARG A 87 -4.47 -8.60 -8.11
C ARG A 87 -3.46 -8.11 -9.15
N GLN A 88 -3.10 -6.83 -9.15
CA GLN A 88 -2.11 -6.30 -10.09
C GLN A 88 -0.70 -6.83 -9.80
N LEU A 89 -0.30 -6.89 -8.52
CA LEU A 89 0.97 -7.51 -8.12
C LEU A 89 1.05 -8.96 -8.63
N CYS A 90 0.01 -9.76 -8.39
CA CYS A 90 -0.01 -11.15 -8.84
C CYS A 90 0.04 -11.29 -10.37
N ARG A 91 -0.59 -10.37 -11.12
CA ARG A 91 -0.48 -10.34 -12.59
C ARG A 91 0.95 -10.07 -13.04
N GLN A 92 1.68 -9.17 -12.36
CA GLN A 92 3.06 -8.86 -12.70
C GLN A 92 4.01 -10.03 -12.38
N VAL A 93 3.82 -10.70 -11.24
CA VAL A 93 4.53 -11.94 -10.90
C VAL A 93 4.32 -13.02 -11.97
N GLN A 94 3.11 -13.15 -12.50
CA GLN A 94 2.81 -14.12 -13.57
C GLN A 94 3.44 -13.74 -14.92
N ALA A 95 3.52 -12.44 -15.22
CA ALA A 95 4.07 -11.95 -16.49
C ALA A 95 5.62 -11.99 -16.53
N ARG A 96 6.29 -12.01 -15.37
CA ARG A 96 7.75 -11.93 -15.23
C ARG A 96 8.29 -13.11 -14.42
N PRO A 97 8.69 -14.22 -15.07
CA PRO A 97 9.19 -15.41 -14.38
C PRO A 97 10.38 -15.15 -13.44
N GLU A 98 11.18 -14.12 -13.72
CA GLU A 98 12.28 -13.63 -12.89
C GLU A 98 11.83 -13.01 -11.57
N LEU A 99 10.54 -12.66 -11.43
CA LEU A 99 9.90 -12.12 -10.22
C LEU A 99 9.02 -13.16 -9.52
N LYS A 100 9.21 -14.46 -9.77
CA LYS A 100 8.34 -15.54 -9.24
C LYS A 100 8.17 -15.58 -7.72
N SER A 101 9.13 -15.03 -6.98
CA SER A 101 9.11 -14.93 -5.52
C SER A 101 8.65 -13.56 -5.00
N MET A 102 8.35 -12.61 -5.90
CA MET A 102 7.99 -11.24 -5.54
C MET A 102 6.64 -11.21 -4.81
N GLY A 103 6.62 -10.55 -3.67
CA GLY A 103 5.46 -10.23 -2.86
C GLY A 103 5.75 -8.99 -2.03
N ALA A 104 4.71 -8.37 -1.48
CA ALA A 104 4.88 -7.30 -0.51
C ALA A 104 3.81 -7.46 0.56
N THR A 105 4.20 -7.21 1.81
CA THR A 105 3.22 -6.79 2.81
C THR A 105 2.77 -5.37 2.47
N LEU A 106 1.55 -5.02 2.82
CA LEU A 106 1.06 -3.65 2.67
C LEU A 106 0.09 -3.33 3.78
N ILE A 107 0.30 -2.17 4.40
CA ILE A 107 -0.64 -1.51 5.28
C ILE A 107 -0.96 -0.13 4.71
N ALA A 108 -2.22 0.27 4.83
CA ALA A 108 -2.66 1.61 4.48
C ALA A 108 -3.49 2.18 5.62
N VAL A 109 -3.37 3.49 5.84
CA VAL A 109 -4.22 4.24 6.75
C VAL A 109 -4.80 5.43 6.03
N PHE A 110 -6.08 5.69 6.26
CA PHE A 110 -6.75 6.91 5.83
C PHE A 110 -7.26 7.66 7.05
N ILE A 111 -6.86 8.92 7.21
CA ILE A 111 -7.26 9.77 8.32
C ILE A 111 -8.19 10.84 7.78
N GLN A 112 -9.38 10.97 8.38
CA GLN A 112 -10.35 12.02 8.04
C GLN A 112 -11.02 12.54 9.30
N GLY A 113 -10.87 13.84 9.58
CA GLY A 113 -11.33 14.40 10.85
C GLY A 113 -10.69 13.66 12.03
N SER A 114 -11.46 13.33 13.07
CA SER A 114 -10.96 12.57 14.23
C SER A 114 -10.85 11.06 14.01
N GLU A 115 -11.13 10.55 12.81
CA GLU A 115 -11.24 9.12 12.52
C GLU A 115 -10.02 8.61 11.75
N LEU A 116 -9.58 7.41 12.11
CA LEU A 116 -8.52 6.67 11.41
C LEU A 116 -9.10 5.34 10.91
N TYR A 117 -8.91 5.08 9.61
CA TYR A 117 -9.37 3.88 8.94
C TYR A 117 -8.18 3.09 8.41
N TRP A 118 -8.23 1.75 8.54
CA TRP A 118 -7.28 0.84 7.90
C TRP A 118 -8.05 -0.33 7.26
N PRO A 119 -7.49 -1.00 6.23
CA PRO A 119 -8.10 -2.19 5.64
C PRO A 119 -8.21 -3.33 6.67
N ALA A 120 -9.29 -4.11 6.61
CA ALA A 120 -9.48 -5.22 7.55
C ALA A 120 -8.49 -6.39 7.30
N SER A 121 -7.79 -6.37 6.16
CA SER A 121 -6.88 -7.41 5.69
C SER A 121 -5.54 -6.81 5.26
N ALA A 122 -4.50 -7.64 5.18
CA ALA A 122 -3.22 -7.29 4.54
C ALA A 122 -3.10 -7.99 3.17
N ILE A 123 -2.21 -7.51 2.30
CA ILE A 123 -1.91 -8.19 1.03
C ILE A 123 -1.20 -9.53 1.32
N PRO A 124 -1.73 -10.68 0.87
CA PRO A 124 -1.01 -11.94 0.95
C PRO A 124 0.04 -12.03 -0.16
N CYS A 125 1.09 -12.85 0.07
CA CYS A 125 2.11 -13.12 -0.94
C CYS A 125 1.50 -13.78 -2.19
N CYS A 126 1.86 -13.30 -3.38
CA CYS A 126 1.47 -13.86 -4.66
C CYS A 126 2.27 -15.15 -4.94
N MET A 127 1.97 -16.23 -4.23
CA MET A 127 2.60 -17.52 -4.51
C MET A 127 2.11 -18.04 -5.86
N SER A 128 3.03 -18.26 -6.81
CA SER A 128 2.70 -19.09 -7.97
C SER A 128 2.27 -20.48 -7.46
N PRO A 129 1.24 -21.12 -8.03
CA PRO A 129 0.99 -22.52 -7.74
C PRO A 129 2.22 -23.28 -8.24
N THR A 130 3.12 -23.63 -7.34
CA THR A 130 4.16 -24.61 -7.63
C THR A 130 3.45 -25.82 -8.22
N ARG A 131 3.70 -26.11 -9.52
CA ARG A 131 3.35 -27.42 -10.07
C ARG A 131 3.99 -28.42 -9.12
N ARG A 132 3.17 -29.17 -8.39
CA ARG A 132 3.62 -30.45 -7.85
C ARG A 132 4.04 -31.24 -9.09
N ALA A 133 5.35 -31.46 -9.21
CA ALA A 133 5.87 -32.51 -10.08
C ALA A 133 5.39 -33.87 -9.54
#